data_AF-Q3IL47-F1
#
_entry.id   AF-Q3IL47-F1
#
_cell.length_a   1.000
_cell.length_b   1.000
_cell.length_c   1.000
_cell.angle_alpha   90.00
_cell.angle_beta   90.00
_cell.angle_gamma   90.00
#
_symmetry.space_group_name_H-M   'P 1'
#
loop_
_entity.id
_entity.type
_entity.pdbx_description
1 polymer ?
#
loop_
_entity_poly.entity_id
_entity_poly.type
_entity_poly.pdbx_seq_one_letter_code
_entity_poly.pdbx_strand_id
1 'polypeptide(L)'
;MMEKYYQQLQKEKEFELDRHKQRIKEFSLYCEKHNVPALKDDFDYIQRIGIVAHRKNILKEIYPDLPIDKDGLVSWNFIKEKLQSSNQMSGYIGGNDFVAMVHPYFRRGMSLLNNWAPLFVELFWQVKDENIDAYIALDYDNVRVNTEPFFYMEADTWFGAPFDKSIENIPDGISKLRPPLDLKRTHNNFIFKDAYSLDVKWSSKGSIRTFQALEFKHEDVTIELDGITYHPVRYIHAEYDLNKKAFRHFDGAVQHFLPNEYRQRIDMDFNFDNKSSNSLKAKYIKLFKFNGEFSIDFWVEFCSHFYTGNPLIFEYFTGNYPDHVIETLSRIRQKVI
;
A
#
# COMPACT_ATOMS: atom_id res chain seq x y z
N MET A 1 -22.82 -21.47 -10.58
CA MET A 1 -22.69 -20.02 -10.86
C MET A 1 -21.21 -19.61 -10.90
N MET A 2 -20.41 -19.96 -9.89
CA MET A 2 -18.96 -19.72 -9.87
C MET A 2 -18.18 -20.35 -11.04
N GLU A 3 -18.47 -21.60 -11.41
CA GLU A 3 -17.75 -22.27 -12.50
C GLU A 3 -17.93 -21.59 -13.86
N LYS A 4 -19.16 -21.15 -14.19
CA LYS A 4 -19.44 -20.38 -15.41
C LYS A 4 -18.71 -19.04 -15.42
N TYR A 5 -18.58 -18.39 -14.25
CA TYR A 5 -17.84 -17.15 -14.10
C TYR A 5 -16.35 -17.36 -14.37
N TYR A 6 -15.72 -18.39 -13.80
CA TYR A 6 -14.31 -18.70 -14.08
C TYR A 6 -14.06 -19.07 -15.55
N GLN A 7 -14.98 -19.83 -16.17
CA GLN A 7 -14.90 -20.13 -17.60
C GLN A 7 -14.99 -18.86 -18.46
N GLN A 8 -15.82 -17.89 -18.06
CA GLN A 8 -15.92 -16.62 -18.75
C GLN A 8 -14.62 -15.79 -18.62
N LEU A 9 -14.06 -15.70 -17.41
CA LEU A 9 -12.78 -15.01 -17.19
C LEU A 9 -11.65 -15.63 -18.02
N GLN A 10 -11.60 -16.96 -18.11
CA GLN A 10 -10.59 -17.64 -18.91
C GLN A 10 -10.74 -17.33 -20.41
N LYS A 11 -11.98 -17.32 -20.92
CA LYS A 11 -12.26 -16.94 -22.31
C LYS A 11 -11.88 -15.49 -22.62
N GLU A 12 -12.18 -14.58 -21.69
CA GLU A 12 -11.81 -13.16 -21.81
C GLU A 12 -10.29 -12.99 -21.84
N LYS A 13 -9.58 -13.70 -20.96
CA LYS A 13 -8.10 -13.74 -20.95
C LYS A 13 -7.54 -14.22 -22.28
N GLU A 14 -8.01 -15.35 -22.80
CA GLU A 14 -7.55 -15.92 -24.07
C GLU A 14 -7.80 -14.95 -25.23
N PHE A 15 -8.99 -14.34 -25.26
CA PHE A 15 -9.35 -13.34 -26.27
C PHE A 15 -8.44 -12.11 -26.22
N GLU A 16 -8.21 -11.53 -25.04
CA GLU A 16 -7.39 -10.32 -24.89
C GLU A 16 -5.90 -10.57 -25.17
N LEU A 17 -5.38 -11.74 -24.81
CA LEU A 17 -4.01 -12.16 -25.16
C LEU A 17 -3.83 -12.31 -26.67
N ASP A 18 -4.80 -12.94 -27.37
CA ASP A 18 -4.74 -13.07 -28.84
C ASP A 18 -4.87 -11.71 -29.54
N ARG A 19 -5.81 -10.87 -29.08
CA ARG A 19 -6.01 -9.50 -29.57
C ARG A 19 -4.73 -8.66 -29.46
N HIS A 20 -3.94 -8.83 -28.40
CA HIS A 20 -2.71 -8.09 -28.15
C HIS A 20 -1.43 -8.85 -28.54
N LYS A 21 -1.53 -9.95 -29.26
CA LYS A 21 -0.40 -10.83 -29.60
C LYS A 21 0.77 -10.11 -30.29
N GLN A 22 0.47 -9.16 -31.18
CA GLN A 22 1.50 -8.36 -31.84
C GLN A 22 2.27 -7.50 -30.84
N ARG A 23 1.57 -6.86 -29.90
CA ARG A 23 2.19 -6.03 -28.86
C ARG A 23 3.00 -6.86 -27.87
N ILE A 24 2.51 -8.04 -27.49
CA ILE A 24 3.24 -9.03 -26.69
C ILE A 24 4.56 -9.39 -27.38
N LYS A 25 4.53 -9.68 -28.69
CA LYS A 25 5.73 -10.00 -29.47
C LYS A 25 6.72 -8.83 -29.52
N GLU A 26 6.24 -7.61 -29.72
CA GLU A 26 7.08 -6.40 -29.70
C GLU A 26 7.76 -6.21 -28.34
N PHE A 27 7.02 -6.41 -27.25
CA PHE A 27 7.56 -6.33 -25.91
C PHE A 27 8.60 -7.44 -25.63
N SER A 28 8.35 -8.69 -26.05
CA SER A 28 9.36 -9.75 -25.95
C SER A 28 10.66 -9.41 -26.70
N LEU A 29 10.56 -8.84 -27.90
CA LEU A 29 11.73 -8.37 -28.65
C LEU A 29 12.43 -7.20 -27.96
N TYR A 30 11.67 -6.31 -27.32
CA TYR A 30 12.22 -5.22 -26.51
C TYR A 30 13.00 -5.76 -25.30
N CYS A 31 12.46 -6.75 -24.60
CA CYS A 31 13.13 -7.47 -23.53
C CYS A 31 14.45 -8.11 -23.99
N GLU A 32 14.44 -8.84 -25.11
CA GLU A 32 15.64 -9.46 -25.68
C GLU A 32 16.74 -8.44 -25.97
N LYS A 33 16.39 -7.25 -26.50
CA LYS A 33 17.34 -6.14 -26.73
C LYS A 33 17.98 -5.63 -25.44
N HIS A 34 17.32 -5.79 -24.30
CA HIS A 34 17.80 -5.40 -22.97
C HIS A 34 18.40 -6.59 -22.20
N ASN A 35 18.75 -7.68 -22.88
CA ASN A 35 19.32 -8.91 -22.29
C ASN A 35 18.39 -9.60 -21.28
N VAL A 36 17.09 -9.34 -21.35
CA VAL A 36 16.07 -10.10 -20.62
C VAL A 36 15.78 -11.38 -21.41
N PRO A 37 15.93 -12.58 -20.83
CA PRO A 37 15.60 -13.83 -21.50
C PRO A 37 14.18 -13.86 -22.06
N ALA A 38 13.99 -14.56 -23.18
CA ALA A 38 12.73 -14.61 -23.91
C ALA A 38 11.55 -14.99 -22.99
N LEU A 39 10.54 -14.11 -22.97
CA LEU A 39 9.29 -14.30 -22.25
C LEU A 39 8.38 -15.21 -23.07
N LYS A 40 7.97 -16.34 -22.51
CA LYS A 40 7.14 -17.35 -23.22
C LYS A 40 5.71 -17.36 -22.67
N ASP A 41 5.57 -17.90 -21.47
CA ASP A 41 4.29 -18.08 -20.78
C ASP A 41 4.12 -17.06 -19.63
N ASP A 42 4.92 -15.98 -19.68
CA ASP A 42 5.00 -14.95 -18.65
C ASP A 42 3.91 -13.87 -18.80
N PHE A 43 2.94 -14.06 -19.70
CA PHE A 43 1.91 -13.06 -20.00
C PHE A 43 0.56 -13.46 -19.42
N ASP A 44 -0.12 -12.49 -18.80
CA ASP A 44 -1.47 -12.62 -18.30
C ASP A 44 -2.34 -11.43 -18.73
N TYR A 45 -3.66 -11.61 -18.64
CA TYR A 45 -4.64 -10.53 -18.72
C TYR A 45 -5.30 -10.35 -17.36
N ILE A 46 -5.11 -9.17 -16.77
CA ILE A 46 -5.78 -8.76 -15.54
C ILE A 46 -6.73 -7.64 -15.93
N GLN A 47 -8.04 -7.88 -15.81
CA GLN A 47 -9.09 -6.96 -16.29
C GLN A 47 -8.92 -5.48 -15.84
N ARG A 48 -8.40 -5.25 -14.63
CA ARG A 48 -8.19 -3.90 -14.06
C ARG A 48 -6.83 -3.28 -14.41
N ILE A 49 -5.96 -4.02 -15.09
CA ILE A 49 -4.61 -3.57 -15.48
C ILE A 49 -4.46 -3.59 -17.00
N GLY A 50 -4.80 -4.71 -17.65
CA GLY A 50 -4.54 -4.98 -19.06
C GLY A 50 -3.66 -6.21 -19.23
N ILE A 51 -2.83 -6.20 -20.26
CA ILE A 51 -1.85 -7.26 -20.53
C ILE A 51 -0.64 -7.02 -19.62
N VAL A 52 -0.27 -8.02 -18.83
CA VAL A 52 0.82 -7.95 -17.86
C VAL A 52 1.86 -8.99 -18.20
N ALA A 53 3.13 -8.60 -18.21
CA ALA A 53 4.25 -9.52 -18.17
C ALA A 53 4.67 -9.72 -16.71
N HIS A 54 4.65 -10.96 -16.23
CA HIS A 54 5.01 -11.35 -14.88
C HIS A 54 6.30 -12.14 -14.88
N ARG A 55 7.36 -11.57 -14.33
CA ARG A 55 8.63 -12.25 -14.11
C ARG A 55 9.42 -11.54 -13.03
N LYS A 56 10.00 -12.32 -12.12
CA LYS A 56 10.81 -11.79 -11.02
C LYS A 56 11.89 -10.83 -11.52
N ASN A 57 11.90 -9.61 -10.98
CA ASN A 57 12.80 -8.51 -11.31
C ASN A 57 12.77 -8.03 -12.79
N ILE A 58 11.74 -8.33 -13.59
CA ILE A 58 11.66 -7.89 -15.00
C ILE A 58 11.93 -6.39 -15.17
N LEU A 59 11.42 -5.53 -14.28
CA LEU A 59 11.65 -4.09 -14.37
C LEU A 59 13.12 -3.73 -14.17
N LYS A 60 13.83 -4.41 -13.25
CA LYS A 60 15.25 -4.17 -13.00
C LYS A 60 16.12 -4.73 -14.11
N GLU A 61 15.73 -5.85 -14.70
CA GLU A 61 16.46 -6.41 -15.84
C GLU A 61 16.34 -5.48 -17.07
N ILE A 62 15.18 -4.85 -17.28
CA ILE A 62 14.99 -3.85 -18.34
C ILE A 62 15.70 -2.52 -18.03
N TYR A 63 15.64 -2.06 -16.78
CA TYR A 63 16.29 -0.83 -16.31
C TYR A 63 17.33 -1.13 -15.23
N PRO A 64 18.52 -1.64 -15.60
CA PRO A 64 19.56 -2.01 -14.64
C PRO A 64 20.11 -0.80 -13.87
N ASP A 65 20.07 0.39 -14.46
CA ASP A 65 20.56 1.64 -13.87
C ASP A 65 19.51 2.36 -13.01
N LEU A 66 18.39 1.70 -12.69
CA LEU A 66 17.37 2.26 -11.82
C LEU A 66 17.98 2.59 -10.44
N PRO A 67 17.90 3.83 -9.95
CA PRO A 67 18.53 4.23 -8.70
C PRO A 67 17.69 3.77 -7.50
N ILE A 68 17.82 2.49 -7.19
CA ILE A 68 17.15 1.84 -6.05
C ILE A 68 18.00 2.10 -4.80
N ASP A 69 17.37 2.64 -3.76
CA ASP A 69 18.04 2.86 -2.49
C ASP A 69 18.17 1.58 -1.65
N LYS A 70 18.80 1.70 -0.48
CA LYS A 70 18.97 0.59 0.47
C LYS A 70 17.66 -0.04 0.98
N ASP A 71 16.55 0.68 0.91
CA ASP A 71 15.22 0.26 1.36
C ASP A 71 14.39 -0.34 0.20
N GLY A 72 14.95 -0.40 -1.02
CA GLY A 72 14.27 -0.92 -2.21
C GLY A 72 13.38 0.12 -2.92
N LEU A 73 13.48 1.40 -2.57
CA LEU A 73 12.66 2.48 -3.10
C LEU A 73 13.38 3.28 -4.20
N VAL A 74 12.61 3.92 -5.06
CA VAL A 74 13.10 4.80 -6.12
C VAL A 74 12.67 6.24 -5.84
N SER A 75 13.57 7.19 -6.09
CA SER A 75 13.31 8.63 -5.92
C SER A 75 12.18 9.09 -6.84
N TRP A 76 11.24 9.86 -6.30
CA TRP A 76 10.17 10.47 -7.08
C TRP A 76 10.69 11.46 -8.12
N ASN A 77 11.75 12.21 -7.80
CA ASN A 77 12.36 13.15 -8.74
C ASN A 77 12.94 12.41 -9.95
N PHE A 78 13.60 11.26 -9.72
CA PHE A 78 14.07 10.42 -10.83
C PHE A 78 12.91 9.91 -11.69
N ILE A 79 11.82 9.42 -11.08
CA ILE A 79 10.66 8.93 -11.82
C ILE A 79 10.06 10.06 -12.68
N LYS A 80 9.87 11.25 -12.09
CA LYS A 80 9.40 12.47 -12.80
C LYS A 80 10.25 12.81 -14.02
N GLU A 81 11.57 12.78 -13.89
CA GLU A 81 12.47 13.18 -14.96
C GLU A 81 12.64 12.13 -16.07
N LYS A 82 12.64 10.84 -15.70
CA LYS A 82 13.08 9.76 -16.60
C LYS A 82 11.98 8.83 -17.08
N LEU A 83 10.91 8.68 -16.30
CA LEU A 83 9.88 7.68 -16.55
C LEU A 83 8.48 8.29 -16.74
N GLN A 84 8.29 9.60 -16.59
CA GLN A 84 6.98 10.21 -16.82
C GLN A 84 6.76 10.61 -18.28
N SER A 85 5.76 9.99 -18.90
CA SER A 85 5.10 10.49 -20.11
C SER A 85 3.78 11.20 -19.77
N SER A 86 3.19 11.91 -20.75
CA SER A 86 2.09 12.87 -20.57
C SER A 86 0.73 12.29 -20.15
N ASN A 87 0.56 10.97 -20.11
CA ASN A 87 -0.71 10.32 -19.74
C ASN A 87 -0.52 9.47 -18.49
N GLN A 88 -0.89 10.00 -17.33
CA GLN A 88 -0.77 9.31 -16.05
C GLN A 88 -2.13 8.96 -15.46
N MET A 89 -2.25 7.74 -14.97
CA MET A 89 -3.22 7.39 -13.95
C MET A 89 -2.46 6.92 -12.71
N SER A 90 -3.02 7.21 -11.53
CA SER A 90 -2.49 6.79 -10.23
C SER A 90 -1.97 5.35 -10.30
N GLY A 91 -0.70 5.17 -9.92
CA GLY A 91 0.00 3.88 -9.82
C GLY A 91 0.57 3.33 -11.12
N TYR A 92 0.36 4.02 -12.24
CA TYR A 92 0.97 3.72 -13.53
C TYR A 92 2.03 4.79 -13.87
N ILE A 93 3.20 4.33 -14.31
CA ILE A 93 4.33 5.14 -14.74
C ILE A 93 4.54 4.84 -16.23
N GLY A 94 3.98 5.70 -17.08
CA GLY A 94 3.87 5.46 -18.51
C GLY A 94 5.21 5.52 -19.24
N GLY A 95 5.55 4.47 -19.98
CA GLY A 95 6.64 4.43 -20.95
C GLY A 95 6.13 4.12 -22.36
N ASN A 96 7.03 4.21 -23.35
CA ASN A 96 6.70 3.97 -24.77
C ASN A 96 6.52 2.47 -25.08
N ASP A 97 7.35 1.63 -24.48
CA ASP A 97 7.41 0.19 -24.76
C ASP A 97 6.60 -0.64 -23.75
N PHE A 98 6.39 -0.10 -22.55
CA PHE A 98 5.58 -0.70 -21.49
C PHE A 98 5.26 0.36 -20.44
N VAL A 99 4.43 -0.01 -19.48
CA VAL A 99 4.03 0.83 -18.35
C VAL A 99 4.55 0.16 -17.08
N ALA A 100 5.47 0.84 -16.39
CA ALA A 100 5.88 0.45 -15.05
C ALA A 100 4.76 0.77 -14.05
N MET A 101 4.74 0.07 -12.93
CA MET A 101 3.72 0.26 -11.90
C MET A 101 4.39 0.42 -10.54
N VAL A 102 3.68 1.04 -9.60
CA VAL A 102 4.11 1.01 -8.20
C VAL A 102 3.81 -0.32 -7.54
N HIS A 103 4.38 -0.54 -6.37
CA HIS A 103 4.29 -1.82 -5.70
C HIS A 103 2.81 -2.25 -5.46
N PRO A 104 2.44 -3.53 -5.69
CA PRO A 104 1.06 -4.03 -5.57
C PRO A 104 0.37 -3.77 -4.24
N TYR A 105 1.11 -3.51 -3.17
CA TYR A 105 0.55 -3.27 -1.83
C TYR A 105 -0.14 -1.92 -1.68
N PHE A 106 0.05 -1.02 -2.65
CA PHE A 106 -0.80 0.15 -2.78
C PHE A 106 -2.20 -0.17 -3.33
N ARG A 107 -2.47 -1.41 -3.80
CA ARG A 107 -3.80 -1.84 -4.26
C ARG A 107 -4.73 -2.16 -3.09
N ARG A 108 -6.04 -2.09 -3.35
CA ARG A 108 -7.07 -2.47 -2.35
C ARG A 108 -6.85 -3.91 -1.91
N GLY A 109 -6.72 -4.13 -0.60
CA GLY A 109 -6.43 -5.44 -0.02
C GLY A 109 -5.07 -6.01 -0.41
N MET A 110 -4.13 -5.19 -0.90
CA MET A 110 -2.78 -5.60 -1.33
C MET A 110 -2.78 -6.68 -2.44
N SER A 111 -3.90 -6.81 -3.16
CA SER A 111 -4.09 -7.80 -4.22
C SER A 111 -3.75 -7.23 -5.59
N LEU A 112 -2.94 -7.97 -6.35
CA LEU A 112 -2.64 -7.69 -7.77
C LEU A 112 -3.89 -7.58 -8.64
N LEU A 113 -4.95 -8.32 -8.28
CA LEU A 113 -6.16 -8.31 -9.08
C LEU A 113 -6.92 -7.00 -8.93
N ASN A 114 -6.80 -6.29 -7.81
CA ASN A 114 -7.60 -5.10 -7.49
C ASN A 114 -7.00 -3.81 -8.06
N ASN A 115 -7.82 -2.75 -8.15
CA ASN A 115 -7.30 -1.42 -8.47
C ASN A 115 -6.53 -0.82 -7.29
N TRP A 116 -5.82 0.28 -7.56
CA TRP A 116 -5.13 1.07 -6.54
C TRP A 116 -6.07 1.48 -5.42
N ALA A 117 -5.62 1.36 -4.17
CA ALA A 117 -6.34 1.94 -3.04
C ALA A 117 -6.44 3.45 -3.28
N PRO A 118 -7.60 4.06 -3.02
CA PRO A 118 -7.85 5.40 -3.49
C PRO A 118 -6.87 6.41 -2.90
N LEU A 119 -6.43 7.31 -3.78
CA LEU A 119 -5.74 8.57 -3.54
C LEU A 119 -4.33 8.55 -2.91
N PHE A 120 -3.86 7.54 -2.16
CA PHE A 120 -2.48 7.60 -1.59
C PHE A 120 -1.43 7.88 -2.67
N VAL A 121 -1.51 7.09 -3.73
CA VAL A 121 -0.61 7.14 -4.88
C VAL A 121 -0.85 8.43 -5.67
N GLU A 122 -2.10 8.86 -5.82
CA GLU A 122 -2.41 10.12 -6.49
C GLU A 122 -1.83 11.34 -5.76
N LEU A 123 -2.00 11.39 -4.44
CA LEU A 123 -1.46 12.42 -3.56
C LEU A 123 0.06 12.42 -3.60
N PHE A 124 0.69 11.23 -3.60
CA PHE A 124 2.13 11.10 -3.77
C PHE A 124 2.60 11.77 -5.08
N TRP A 125 1.84 11.65 -6.17
CA TRP A 125 2.23 12.23 -7.47
C TRP A 125 2.13 13.76 -7.45
N GLN A 126 1.25 14.28 -6.60
CA GLN A 126 1.01 15.71 -6.41
C GLN A 126 2.02 16.37 -5.46
N VAL A 127 2.92 15.61 -4.83
CA VAL A 127 4.00 16.17 -4.00
C VAL A 127 4.94 17.01 -4.87
N LYS A 128 4.88 18.33 -4.68
CA LYS A 128 5.66 19.35 -5.41
C LYS A 128 6.65 20.11 -4.53
N ASP A 129 6.61 19.91 -3.22
CA ASP A 129 7.51 20.60 -2.29
C ASP A 129 8.95 20.12 -2.48
N GLU A 130 9.83 21.02 -2.88
CA GLU A 130 11.26 20.74 -3.12
C GLU A 130 12.01 20.41 -1.82
N ASN A 131 11.43 20.73 -0.66
CA ASN A 131 12.00 20.35 0.64
C ASN A 131 11.65 18.91 1.05
N ILE A 132 10.85 18.19 0.25
CA ILE A 132 10.43 16.82 0.54
C ILE A 132 11.09 15.86 -0.46
N ASP A 133 12.05 15.09 0.05
CA ASP A 133 12.64 13.98 -0.67
C ASP A 133 11.73 12.74 -0.59
N ALA A 134 10.87 12.59 -1.60
CA ALA A 134 9.91 11.50 -1.70
C ALA A 134 10.48 10.29 -2.45
N TYR A 135 10.22 9.08 -1.94
CA TYR A 135 10.57 7.81 -2.59
C TYR A 135 9.42 6.82 -2.50
N ILE A 136 9.31 5.95 -3.50
CA ILE A 136 8.23 4.97 -3.61
C ILE A 136 8.74 3.63 -4.15
N ALA A 137 8.11 2.55 -3.72
CA ALA A 137 8.39 1.20 -4.18
C ALA A 137 7.72 0.96 -5.54
N LEU A 138 8.47 0.36 -6.46
CA LEU A 138 7.96 -0.08 -7.76
C LEU A 138 7.60 -1.56 -7.75
N ASP A 139 6.74 -1.97 -8.67
CA ASP A 139 6.52 -3.37 -8.98
C ASP A 139 7.68 -3.87 -9.85
N TYR A 140 8.61 -4.59 -9.24
CA TYR A 140 9.76 -5.11 -9.96
C TYR A 140 9.44 -6.37 -10.75
N ASP A 141 8.34 -7.05 -10.43
CA ASP A 141 8.01 -8.37 -10.94
C ASP A 141 6.92 -8.33 -12.02
N ASN A 142 6.23 -7.19 -12.17
CA ASN A 142 5.18 -7.01 -13.16
C ASN A 142 5.34 -5.70 -13.91
N VAL A 143 5.11 -5.75 -15.22
CA VAL A 143 4.95 -4.56 -16.07
C VAL A 143 3.72 -4.73 -16.97
N ARG A 144 3.03 -3.62 -17.24
CA ARG A 144 1.90 -3.62 -18.18
C ARG A 144 2.42 -3.40 -19.60
N VAL A 145 1.99 -4.25 -20.52
CA VAL A 145 2.52 -4.36 -21.88
C VAL A 145 1.73 -3.49 -22.87
N ASN A 146 0.41 -3.41 -22.72
CA ASN A 146 -0.40 -2.51 -23.53
C ASN A 146 -0.26 -1.07 -23.01
N THR A 147 0.21 -0.15 -23.87
CA THR A 147 0.51 1.25 -23.53
C THR A 147 -0.64 2.21 -23.86
N GLU A 148 -1.79 1.66 -24.23
CA GLU A 148 -2.99 2.44 -24.50
C GLU A 148 -3.41 3.25 -23.26
N PRO A 149 -3.88 4.50 -23.44
CA PRO A 149 -4.22 5.40 -22.34
C PRO A 149 -5.56 5.06 -21.66
N PHE A 150 -6.12 3.88 -21.94
CA PHE A 150 -7.32 3.41 -21.26
C PHE A 150 -6.94 2.78 -19.93
N PHE A 151 -7.64 3.21 -18.90
CA PHE A 151 -7.44 2.74 -17.54
C PHE A 151 -8.77 2.60 -16.80
N TYR A 152 -8.79 1.70 -15.82
CA TYR A 152 -9.94 1.53 -14.94
C TYR A 152 -9.96 2.64 -13.88
N MET A 153 -10.99 3.49 -13.92
CA MET A 153 -11.17 4.58 -12.96
C MET A 153 -12.18 4.17 -11.88
N GLU A 154 -11.78 4.28 -10.62
CA GLU A 154 -12.68 4.18 -9.46
C GLU A 154 -12.82 5.57 -8.84
N ALA A 155 -14.05 6.05 -8.67
CA ALA A 155 -14.34 7.34 -8.03
C ALA A 155 -14.54 7.21 -6.51
N ASP A 156 -14.13 6.08 -5.92
CA ASP A 156 -14.10 5.89 -4.48
C ASP A 156 -13.08 6.88 -3.89
N THR A 157 -13.51 7.64 -2.88
CA THR A 157 -12.62 8.56 -2.16
C THR A 157 -12.62 8.25 -0.67
N TRP A 158 -11.56 8.69 -0.02
CA TRP A 158 -11.34 8.63 1.40
C TRP A 158 -10.81 10.01 1.79
N PHE A 159 -11.26 10.57 2.91
CA PHE A 159 -10.80 11.90 3.33
C PHE A 159 -9.66 11.77 4.34
N GLY A 160 -8.91 12.84 4.56
CA GLY A 160 -8.04 12.96 5.74
C GLY A 160 -8.87 13.24 6.98
N ALA A 161 -8.44 12.72 8.14
CA ALA A 161 -9.04 13.10 9.41
C ALA A 161 -8.58 14.51 9.85
N PRO A 162 -9.43 15.35 10.48
CA PRO A 162 -8.93 16.49 11.24
C PRO A 162 -8.11 16.01 12.45
N PHE A 163 -7.10 16.77 12.89
CA PHE A 163 -6.22 16.35 13.99
C PHE A 163 -5.82 17.51 14.91
N ASP A 164 -5.64 17.23 16.20
CA ASP A 164 -5.05 18.16 17.16
C ASP A 164 -3.58 18.42 16.79
N LYS A 165 -3.27 19.67 16.42
CA LYS A 165 -1.96 20.06 15.90
C LYS A 165 -0.88 20.16 16.98
N SER A 166 -1.19 19.97 18.25
CA SER A 166 -0.21 20.03 19.33
C SER A 166 0.44 18.67 19.62
N ILE A 167 1.30 18.21 18.71
CA ILE A 167 2.09 16.98 18.86
C ILE A 167 2.89 16.97 20.17
N GLU A 168 3.36 18.13 20.63
CA GLU A 168 4.07 18.33 21.88
C GLU A 168 3.28 17.87 23.13
N ASN A 169 1.94 17.91 23.08
CA ASN A 169 1.08 17.59 24.22
C ASN A 169 0.65 16.12 24.27
N ILE A 170 0.91 15.35 23.21
CA ILE A 170 0.57 13.93 23.17
C ILE A 170 1.43 13.21 24.23
N PRO A 171 0.91 12.34 25.10
CA PRO A 171 1.76 11.59 26.02
C PRO A 171 2.51 10.47 25.29
N ASP A 172 3.70 10.14 25.78
CA ASP A 172 4.37 8.90 25.39
C ASP A 172 3.55 7.71 25.89
N GLY A 173 3.43 6.67 25.08
CA GLY A 173 2.61 5.51 25.42
C GLY A 173 2.14 4.73 24.21
N ILE A 174 1.33 3.71 24.48
CA ILE A 174 0.71 2.85 23.47
C ILE A 174 -0.81 3.02 23.58
N SER A 175 -1.47 3.15 22.43
CA SER A 175 -2.92 3.13 22.30
C SER A 175 -3.29 1.99 21.37
N LYS A 176 -4.30 1.19 21.74
CA LYS A 176 -4.78 0.06 20.94
C LYS A 176 -6.26 0.26 20.65
N LEU A 177 -6.57 0.57 19.40
CA LEU A 177 -7.95 0.74 18.94
C LEU A 177 -8.42 -0.56 18.31
N ARG A 178 -9.68 -0.93 18.54
CA ARG A 178 -10.31 -2.13 17.97
C ARG A 178 -11.70 -1.78 17.46
N PRO A 179 -12.19 -2.43 16.39
CA PRO A 179 -13.57 -2.29 16.00
C PRO A 179 -14.50 -2.77 17.13
N PRO A 180 -15.76 -2.30 17.17
CA PRO A 180 -16.70 -2.70 18.22
C PRO A 180 -16.89 -4.22 18.27
N LEU A 181 -16.79 -4.79 19.48
CA LEU A 181 -16.84 -6.24 19.71
C LEU A 181 -18.20 -6.89 19.36
N ASP A 182 -19.26 -6.08 19.29
CA ASP A 182 -20.61 -6.53 18.93
C ASP A 182 -20.78 -6.79 17.42
N LEU A 183 -19.79 -6.42 16.59
CA LEU A 183 -19.88 -6.59 15.16
C LEU A 183 -19.56 -8.02 14.71
N LYS A 184 -20.46 -8.59 13.90
CA LYS A 184 -20.19 -9.81 13.13
C LYS A 184 -19.04 -9.58 12.15
N ARG A 185 -18.32 -10.66 11.81
CA ARG A 185 -17.21 -10.65 10.84
C ARG A 185 -17.55 -9.96 9.52
N THR A 186 -18.74 -10.20 8.98
CA THR A 186 -19.20 -9.57 7.72
C THR A 186 -19.38 -8.05 7.83
N HIS A 187 -19.83 -7.54 8.97
CA HIS A 187 -19.93 -6.10 9.22
C HIS A 187 -18.55 -5.48 9.41
N ASN A 188 -17.64 -6.17 10.12
CA ASN A 188 -16.25 -5.74 10.26
C ASN A 188 -15.55 -5.67 8.90
N ASN A 189 -15.69 -6.68 8.04
CA ASN A 189 -15.16 -6.64 6.67
C ASN A 189 -15.69 -5.41 5.91
N PHE A 190 -17.01 -5.21 5.94
CA PHE A 190 -17.64 -4.13 5.19
C PHE A 190 -17.15 -2.73 5.63
N ILE A 191 -17.14 -2.47 6.94
CA ILE A 191 -16.92 -1.14 7.55
C ILE A 191 -15.45 -0.87 7.86
N PHE A 192 -14.73 -1.87 8.37
CA PHE A 192 -13.36 -1.75 8.86
C PHE A 192 -12.33 -2.47 7.98
N LYS A 193 -12.74 -3.01 6.82
CA LYS A 193 -11.87 -3.75 5.88
C LYS A 193 -11.01 -4.79 6.58
N ASP A 194 -11.67 -5.60 7.39
CA ASP A 194 -11.05 -6.69 8.14
C ASP A 194 -10.00 -6.25 9.17
N ALA A 195 -9.98 -4.98 9.58
CA ALA A 195 -9.12 -4.55 10.67
C ALA A 195 -9.47 -5.30 11.96
N TYR A 196 -8.44 -5.83 12.61
CA TYR A 196 -8.51 -6.40 13.94
C TYR A 196 -8.16 -5.35 14.99
N SER A 197 -7.04 -4.64 14.79
CA SER A 197 -6.64 -3.52 15.64
C SER A 197 -5.78 -2.52 14.89
N LEU A 198 -5.75 -1.30 15.43
CA LEU A 198 -4.75 -0.29 15.12
C LEU A 198 -3.97 0.00 16.40
N ASP A 199 -2.71 -0.40 16.41
CA ASP A 199 -1.82 -0.21 17.56
C ASP A 199 -0.94 0.99 17.26
N VAL A 200 -1.03 2.05 18.06
CA VAL A 200 -0.29 3.30 17.92
C VAL A 200 0.65 3.48 19.10
N LYS A 201 1.86 3.97 18.84
CA LYS A 201 2.86 4.28 19.85
C LYS A 201 3.46 5.66 19.62
N TRP A 202 3.53 6.43 20.69
CA TRP A 202 4.40 7.60 20.80
C TRP A 202 5.54 7.33 21.75
N SER A 203 6.74 7.78 21.37
CA SER A 203 7.91 7.80 22.25
C SER A 203 8.78 9.00 21.97
N SER A 204 9.40 9.55 23.00
CA SER A 204 10.22 10.75 22.91
C SER A 204 11.69 10.45 23.25
N LYS A 205 12.61 11.00 22.45
CA LYS A 205 14.05 10.95 22.69
C LYS A 205 14.67 12.32 22.40
N GLY A 206 14.97 13.08 23.45
CA GLY A 206 15.43 14.46 23.30
C GLY A 206 14.34 15.34 22.68
N SER A 207 14.68 16.10 21.63
CA SER A 207 13.72 16.93 20.89
C SER A 207 12.93 16.17 19.82
N ILE A 208 13.15 14.87 19.65
CA ILE A 208 12.48 14.08 18.63
C ILE A 208 11.37 13.24 19.26
N ARG A 209 10.16 13.41 18.73
CA ARG A 209 9.00 12.56 19.02
C ARG A 209 8.82 11.58 17.88
N THR A 210 8.71 10.30 18.22
CA THR A 210 8.52 9.22 17.25
C THR A 210 7.11 8.68 17.34
N PHE A 211 6.43 8.66 16.22
CA PHE A 211 5.14 8.00 16.01
C PHE A 211 5.36 6.66 15.31
N GLN A 212 4.70 5.62 15.79
CA GLN A 212 4.63 4.35 15.09
C GLN A 212 3.19 3.84 15.11
N ALA A 213 2.75 3.20 14.02
CA ALA A 213 1.43 2.57 13.95
C ALA A 213 1.50 1.21 13.25
N LEU A 214 0.71 0.25 13.72
CA LEU A 214 0.54 -1.09 13.13
C LEU A 214 -0.96 -1.36 12.92
N GLU A 215 -1.37 -1.61 11.67
CA GLU A 215 -2.70 -2.12 11.36
C GLU A 215 -2.64 -3.64 11.24
N PHE A 216 -3.25 -4.32 12.21
CA PHE A 216 -3.50 -5.75 12.15
C PHE A 216 -4.84 -5.99 11.46
N LYS A 217 -4.88 -6.99 10.59
CA LYS A 217 -6.11 -7.54 10.03
C LYS A 217 -6.54 -8.77 10.83
N HIS A 218 -7.69 -9.34 10.51
CA HIS A 218 -8.03 -10.66 11.03
C HIS A 218 -7.14 -11.75 10.39
N GLU A 219 -6.97 -12.87 11.09
CA GLU A 219 -6.08 -13.98 10.69
C GLU A 219 -6.43 -14.63 9.34
N ASP A 220 -7.66 -14.50 8.87
CA ASP A 220 -8.08 -14.98 7.54
C ASP A 220 -7.57 -14.11 6.38
N VAL A 221 -7.03 -12.92 6.68
CA VAL A 221 -6.38 -12.06 5.69
C VAL A 221 -4.93 -12.48 5.53
N THR A 222 -4.61 -13.01 4.36
CA THR A 222 -3.28 -13.49 4.01
C THR A 222 -2.82 -12.96 2.66
N ILE A 223 -1.51 -13.01 2.44
CA ILE A 223 -0.86 -12.74 1.17
C ILE A 223 0.17 -13.82 0.88
N GLU A 224 0.33 -14.17 -0.40
CA GLU A 224 1.33 -15.11 -0.87
C GLU A 224 2.57 -14.35 -1.36
N LEU A 225 3.75 -14.79 -0.94
CA LEU A 225 5.02 -14.20 -1.38
C LEU A 225 6.07 -15.31 -1.51
N ASP A 226 6.63 -15.46 -2.71
CA ASP A 226 7.59 -16.54 -3.04
C ASP A 226 7.06 -17.96 -2.66
N GLY A 227 5.74 -18.18 -2.77
CA GLY A 227 5.08 -19.46 -2.44
C GLY A 227 4.84 -19.70 -0.94
N ILE A 228 5.01 -18.67 -0.11
CA ILE A 228 4.77 -18.74 1.33
C ILE A 228 3.62 -17.81 1.71
N THR A 229 2.67 -18.34 2.48
CA THR A 229 1.56 -17.59 3.06
C THR A 229 2.02 -16.76 4.26
N TYR A 230 1.74 -15.46 4.23
CA TYR A 230 1.99 -14.53 5.32
C TYR A 230 0.73 -13.78 5.72
N HIS A 231 0.72 -13.28 6.96
CA HIS A 231 -0.23 -12.27 7.42
C HIS A 231 0.40 -10.88 7.30
N PRO A 232 -0.19 -9.97 6.51
CA PRO A 232 0.34 -8.63 6.33
C PRO A 232 -0.07 -7.70 7.49
N VAL A 233 0.87 -6.88 7.93
CA VAL A 233 0.63 -5.78 8.88
C VAL A 233 1.17 -4.49 8.27
N ARG A 234 0.29 -3.52 8.04
CA ARG A 234 0.72 -2.20 7.56
C ARG A 234 1.33 -1.41 8.71
N TYR A 235 2.52 -0.88 8.47
CA TYR A 235 3.30 -0.17 9.46
C TYR A 235 3.64 1.24 8.99
N ILE A 236 3.49 2.22 9.88
CA ILE A 236 3.97 3.59 9.68
C ILE A 236 4.99 3.91 10.76
N HIS A 237 6.03 4.66 10.39
CA HIS A 237 6.98 5.31 11.28
C HIS A 237 7.14 6.78 10.90
N ALA A 238 7.09 7.69 11.86
CA ALA A 238 7.35 9.11 11.62
C ALA A 238 8.10 9.76 12.78
N GLU A 239 8.94 10.76 12.46
CA GLU A 239 9.72 11.53 13.42
C GLU A 239 9.33 13.01 13.34
N TYR A 240 8.89 13.56 14.46
CA TYR A 240 8.57 14.96 14.63
C TYR A 240 9.67 15.66 15.45
N ASP A 241 10.20 16.75 14.92
CA ASP A 241 11.21 17.56 15.59
C ASP A 241 10.53 18.72 16.34
N LEU A 242 10.57 18.68 17.68
CA LEU A 242 9.96 19.69 18.55
C LEU A 242 10.56 21.09 18.37
N ASN A 243 11.83 21.19 17.97
CA ASN A 243 12.48 22.48 17.77
C ASN A 243 12.01 23.13 16.47
N LYS A 244 11.89 22.31 15.41
CA LYS A 244 11.44 22.76 14.08
C LYS A 244 9.93 22.83 13.96
N LYS A 245 9.20 22.17 14.85
CA LYS A 245 7.74 21.98 14.80
C LYS A 245 7.25 21.40 13.47
N ALA A 246 8.00 20.42 12.97
CA ALA A 246 7.72 19.75 11.71
C ALA A 246 8.14 18.28 11.78
N PHE A 247 7.50 17.46 10.95
CA PHE A 247 8.02 16.12 10.71
C PHE A 247 9.28 16.21 9.84
N ARG A 248 10.26 15.35 10.13
CA ARG A 248 11.56 15.26 9.45
C ARG A 248 11.75 13.98 8.63
N HIS A 249 10.96 12.96 8.98
CA HIS A 249 11.01 11.63 8.40
C HIS A 249 9.66 10.95 8.58
N PHE A 250 9.18 10.28 7.54
CA PHE A 250 7.94 9.52 7.55
C PHE A 250 8.03 8.41 6.52
N ASP A 251 7.88 7.16 6.94
CA ASP A 251 7.85 6.02 6.05
C ASP A 251 6.72 5.06 6.38
N GLY A 252 6.39 4.23 5.39
CA GLY A 252 5.39 3.19 5.53
C GLY A 252 5.81 1.92 4.83
N ALA A 253 5.37 0.80 5.38
CA ALA A 253 5.78 -0.54 4.98
C ALA A 253 4.70 -1.58 5.26
N VAL A 254 4.93 -2.79 4.75
CA VAL A 254 4.17 -3.99 5.13
C VAL A 254 5.13 -5.00 5.76
N GLN A 255 4.80 -5.41 6.98
CA GLN A 255 5.45 -6.49 7.70
C GLN A 255 4.73 -7.80 7.42
N HIS A 256 5.48 -8.86 7.14
CA HIS A 256 4.96 -10.17 6.79
C HIS A 256 5.30 -11.15 7.90
N PHE A 257 4.27 -11.58 8.60
CA PHE A 257 4.40 -12.55 9.68
C PHE A 257 3.95 -13.93 9.20
N LEU A 258 4.72 -14.95 9.53
CA LEU A 258 4.24 -16.32 9.42
C LEU A 258 3.05 -16.55 10.38
N PRO A 259 2.18 -17.54 10.13
CA PRO A 259 0.98 -17.75 10.94
C PRO A 259 1.23 -17.85 12.46
N ASN A 260 2.32 -18.51 12.88
CA ASN A 260 2.66 -18.63 14.30
C ASN A 260 3.17 -17.31 14.89
N GLU A 261 3.95 -16.56 14.13
CA GLU A 261 4.48 -15.25 14.56
C GLU A 261 3.33 -14.24 14.70
N TYR A 262 2.38 -14.29 13.75
CA TYR A 262 1.23 -13.41 13.73
C TYR A 262 0.32 -13.63 14.95
N ARG A 263 -0.03 -14.89 15.24
CA ARG A 263 -0.82 -15.25 16.41
C ARG A 263 -0.19 -14.83 17.73
N GLN A 264 1.13 -14.85 17.81
CA GLN A 264 1.84 -14.29 18.96
C GLN A 264 1.67 -12.78 18.97
N ARG A 265 1.96 -12.11 17.85
CA ARG A 265 2.09 -10.64 17.80
C ARG A 265 0.77 -9.87 17.93
N ILE A 266 -0.33 -10.39 17.41
CA ILE A 266 -1.60 -9.68 17.21
C ILE A 266 -2.24 -9.14 18.51
N ASP A 267 -2.08 -9.88 19.62
CA ASP A 267 -2.59 -9.47 20.95
C ASP A 267 -1.51 -8.88 21.87
N MET A 268 -0.27 -8.81 21.41
CA MET A 268 0.85 -8.26 22.18
C MET A 268 1.02 -6.76 21.98
N ASP A 269 1.50 -6.08 23.01
CA ASP A 269 1.83 -4.66 22.94
C ASP A 269 3.04 -4.39 22.04
N PHE A 270 3.12 -3.15 21.56
CA PHE A 270 4.20 -2.65 20.70
C PHE A 270 5.62 -2.87 21.25
N ASN A 271 5.77 -3.11 22.56
CA ASN A 271 7.05 -3.30 23.25
C ASN A 271 7.53 -4.78 23.29
N PHE A 272 6.77 -5.73 22.73
CA PHE A 272 7.06 -7.16 22.86
C PHE A 272 8.41 -7.61 22.26
N ASP A 273 9.01 -6.81 21.37
CA ASP A 273 10.27 -7.18 20.69
C ASP A 273 11.57 -6.93 21.47
N ASN A 274 11.53 -6.39 22.69
CA ASN A 274 12.77 -5.96 23.38
C ASN A 274 13.43 -7.02 24.30
N LYS A 275 12.86 -8.20 24.53
CA LYS A 275 13.43 -9.17 25.50
C LYS A 275 13.41 -10.66 25.13
N SER A 276 12.83 -11.07 24.01
CA SER A 276 12.90 -12.47 23.58
C SER A 276 14.04 -12.66 22.58
N SER A 277 15.00 -13.52 22.92
CA SER A 277 16.18 -13.88 22.12
C SER A 277 15.88 -14.60 20.79
N ASN A 278 14.60 -14.71 20.42
CA ASN A 278 14.12 -15.23 19.14
C ASN A 278 13.42 -14.09 18.38
N SER A 279 14.13 -13.00 18.07
CA SER A 279 13.58 -11.91 17.26
C SER A 279 13.14 -12.46 15.90
N LEU A 280 11.85 -12.77 15.77
CA LEU A 280 11.19 -13.20 14.54
C LEU A 280 11.14 -11.96 13.65
N LYS A 281 12.21 -11.72 12.89
CA LYS A 281 12.28 -10.58 11.98
C LYS A 281 11.33 -10.85 10.82
N ALA A 282 10.10 -10.36 10.94
CA ALA A 282 9.13 -10.34 9.86
C ALA A 282 9.78 -9.81 8.57
N LYS A 283 9.46 -10.42 7.43
CA LYS A 283 9.91 -9.89 6.13
C LYS A 283 9.27 -8.51 5.96
N TYR A 284 10.11 -7.50 5.75
CA TYR A 284 9.71 -6.10 5.77
C TYR A 284 9.85 -5.53 4.35
N ILE A 285 8.75 -5.02 3.78
CA ILE A 285 8.77 -4.35 2.48
C ILE A 285 8.38 -2.90 2.70
N LYS A 286 9.36 -1.98 2.57
CA LYS A 286 9.09 -0.55 2.60
C LYS A 286 8.38 -0.15 1.31
N LEU A 287 7.37 0.70 1.42
CA LEU A 287 6.53 1.10 0.30
C LEU A 287 6.76 2.55 -0.10
N PHE A 288 6.98 3.44 0.87
CA PHE A 288 7.30 4.83 0.61
C PHE A 288 8.13 5.40 1.74
N LYS A 289 8.81 6.51 1.47
CA LYS A 289 9.34 7.40 2.51
C LYS A 289 9.34 8.84 2.03
N PHE A 290 9.22 9.74 2.98
CA PHE A 290 9.40 11.18 2.85
C PHE A 290 10.47 11.59 3.85
N ASN A 291 11.49 12.29 3.37
CA ASN A 291 12.47 12.97 4.22
C ASN A 291 12.42 14.47 3.95
N GLY A 292 12.89 15.26 4.91
CA GLY A 292 12.80 16.72 4.84
C GLY A 292 11.68 17.24 5.74
N GLU A 293 11.28 18.50 5.56
CA GLU A 293 10.36 19.15 6.49
C GLU A 293 8.94 19.18 5.93
N PHE A 294 7.98 18.59 6.66
CA PHE A 294 6.57 18.60 6.26
C PHE A 294 5.63 18.78 7.45
N SER A 295 4.44 19.29 7.14
CA SER A 295 3.44 19.68 8.12
C SER A 295 2.75 18.48 8.77
N ILE A 296 2.08 18.74 9.89
CA ILE A 296 1.20 17.78 10.54
C ILE A 296 0.06 17.36 9.61
N ASP A 297 -0.52 18.32 8.87
CA ASP A 297 -1.63 18.04 7.94
C ASP A 297 -1.19 17.07 6.83
N PHE A 298 0.02 17.25 6.28
CA PHE A 298 0.61 16.32 5.31
C PHE A 298 0.73 14.91 5.90
N TRP A 299 1.29 14.80 7.11
CA TRP A 299 1.45 13.51 7.78
C TRP A 299 0.10 12.82 8.06
N VAL A 300 -0.89 13.55 8.54
CA VAL A 300 -2.24 13.02 8.83
C VAL A 300 -2.94 12.55 7.56
N GLU A 301 -2.85 13.32 6.48
CA GLU A 301 -3.44 12.97 5.18
C GLU A 301 -2.87 11.65 4.67
N PHE A 302 -1.54 11.55 4.55
CA PHE A 302 -0.90 10.33 4.07
C PHE A 302 -1.08 9.14 5.03
N CYS A 303 -1.14 9.33 6.35
CA CYS A 303 -1.51 8.26 7.28
C CYS A 303 -2.93 7.74 7.01
N SER A 304 -3.89 8.66 6.85
CA SER A 304 -5.30 8.32 6.59
C SER A 304 -5.44 7.55 5.29
N HIS A 305 -4.70 7.95 4.24
CA HIS A 305 -4.71 7.27 2.95
C HIS A 305 -3.92 5.96 2.93
N PHE A 306 -2.86 5.82 3.72
CA PHE A 306 -2.13 4.55 3.81
C PHE A 306 -2.99 3.46 4.49
N TYR A 307 -3.75 3.86 5.52
CA TYR A 307 -4.74 3.01 6.19
C TYR A 307 -6.15 3.13 5.61
N THR A 308 -6.26 3.46 4.31
CA THR A 308 -7.55 3.64 3.63
C THR A 308 -8.53 2.50 3.93
N GLY A 309 -9.76 2.89 4.29
CA GLY A 309 -10.86 1.97 4.59
C GLY A 309 -10.85 1.42 6.02
N ASN A 310 -9.91 1.83 6.87
CA ASN A 310 -9.92 1.51 8.29
C ASN A 310 -10.32 2.75 9.12
N PRO A 311 -11.57 2.84 9.61
CA PRO A 311 -12.02 3.96 10.44
C PRO A 311 -11.25 4.18 11.74
N LEU A 312 -10.48 3.19 12.23
CA LEU A 312 -9.71 3.33 13.47
C LEU A 312 -8.63 4.43 13.36
N ILE A 313 -8.11 4.71 12.16
CA ILE A 313 -7.16 5.81 11.98
C ILE A 313 -7.83 7.18 12.18
N PHE A 314 -9.11 7.30 11.81
CA PHE A 314 -9.91 8.49 12.09
C PHE A 314 -10.25 8.62 13.56
N GLU A 315 -10.64 7.51 14.19
CA GLU A 315 -10.88 7.47 15.63
C GLU A 315 -9.63 7.93 16.39
N TYR A 316 -8.45 7.48 15.97
CA TYR A 316 -7.19 7.91 16.55
C TYR A 316 -6.97 9.42 16.44
N PHE A 317 -7.22 10.01 15.27
CA PHE A 317 -6.95 11.42 15.03
C PHE A 317 -8.04 12.37 15.59
N THR A 318 -9.31 11.94 15.59
CA THR A 318 -10.46 12.81 15.91
C THR A 318 -11.14 12.47 17.23
N GLY A 319 -10.83 11.31 17.81
CA GLY A 319 -11.58 10.73 18.92
C GLY A 319 -12.93 10.13 18.54
N ASN A 320 -13.31 10.13 17.25
CA ASN A 320 -14.59 9.60 16.75
C ASN A 320 -14.44 8.89 15.39
N TYR A 321 -15.41 8.05 15.04
CA TYR A 321 -15.52 7.55 13.67
C TYR A 321 -16.08 8.61 12.72
N PRO A 322 -15.85 8.51 11.40
CA PRO A 322 -16.57 9.30 10.42
C PRO A 322 -18.09 9.14 10.56
N ASP A 323 -18.87 10.20 10.32
CA ASP A 323 -20.32 10.21 10.52
C ASP A 323 -21.04 9.05 9.81
N HIS A 324 -20.64 8.74 8.57
CA HIS A 324 -21.23 7.65 7.80
C HIS A 324 -20.99 6.26 8.44
N VAL A 325 -19.87 6.09 9.16
CA VAL A 325 -19.57 4.87 9.93
C VAL A 325 -20.49 4.80 11.15
N ILE A 326 -20.61 5.90 11.91
CA ILE A 326 -21.50 5.99 13.08
C ILE A 326 -22.94 5.67 12.69
N GLU A 327 -23.43 6.26 11.59
CA GLU A 327 -24.77 6.02 11.07
C GLU A 327 -24.96 4.55 10.67
N THR A 328 -23.99 3.98 9.95
CA THR A 328 -24.04 2.57 9.52
C THR A 328 -24.08 1.62 10.71
N LEU A 329 -23.24 1.85 11.72
CA LEU A 329 -23.23 1.06 12.95
C LEU A 329 -24.56 1.15 13.69
N SER A 330 -25.15 2.35 13.77
CA SER A 330 -26.46 2.57 14.39
C SER A 330 -27.56 1.77 13.69
N ARG A 331 -27.59 1.80 12.36
CA ARG A 331 -28.56 1.04 11.54
C ARG A 331 -28.40 -0.48 11.72
N ILE A 332 -27.16 -0.98 11.81
CA ILE A 332 -26.90 -2.40 12.03
C ILE A 332 -27.44 -2.83 13.40
N ARG A 333 -27.15 -2.05 14.45
CA ARG A 333 -27.59 -2.35 15.82
C ARG A 333 -29.11 -2.30 15.97
N GLN A 334 -29.79 -1.37 15.30
CA GLN A 334 -31.25 -1.29 15.30
C GLN A 334 -31.93 -2.48 14.62
N LYS A 335 -31.30 -3.13 13.63
CA LYS A 335 -31.83 -4.33 12.97
C LYS A 335 -31.59 -5.64 13.74
N VAL A 336 -30.79 -5.60 14.80
CA VAL A 336 -30.49 -6.74 15.66
C VAL A 336 -31.45 -6.82 16.87
N ILE A 337 -32.33 -5.83 17.05
CA ILE A 337 -33.39 -5.81 18.06
C ILE A 337 -34.69 -6.38 17.48
#